data_AF-A0A0X3P443-F1
#
_entry.id   AF-A0A0X3P443-F1
#
_cell.length_a   1.000
_cell.length_b   1.000
_cell.length_c   1.000
_cell.angle_alpha   90.00
_cell.angle_beta   90.00
_cell.angle_gamma   90.00
#
_symmetry.space_group_name_H-M   'P 1'
#
loop_
_entity.id
_entity.type
_entity.pdbx_description
1 polymer ?
#
loop_
_entity_poly.entity_id
_entity_poly.type
_entity_poly.pdbx_seq_one_letter_code
_entity_poly.pdbx_strand_id
1 'polypeptide(L)'
;MQPGTKKPQGQIKYTQNEHLSKLLAKQASETELLEDLRSYCKQRAVLDREYGQALQKLCNSFLGKKEYISVQNSSERKELSVWEIWKSFLLASGQLAVSRIQASDEHQRLSLDLKSVKSTRATVSKRTFEQLKSLQNDLASAVQEMVKSQKIYSEEEKQAHDTRIKAQSAEERIRRRSTNLFSSMAQLQRTHAKLSSRRQECENRSTSARNEYIFQLTALNAHLNHYLKKDIPDMAKTLDGDVYEKFREVLVTSNQTELDICRSNQGPFLELFEASAKINRTDAWNQFVQESPVFLDDLQFKFEPRAGDMVCVLLPLPLPVLTVARSFVGDRLALIKLQGN
;
A
#
# COMPACT_ATOMS: atom_id res chain seq x y z
N MET A 1 -45.46 -26.64 14.90
CA MET A 1 -45.58 -25.29 14.30
C MET A 1 -44.55 -25.21 13.17
N GLN A 2 -44.98 -25.17 11.91
CA GLN A 2 -44.02 -24.92 10.82
C GLN A 2 -43.48 -23.48 10.99
N PRO A 3 -42.16 -23.26 10.88
CA PRO A 3 -41.62 -21.91 10.92
C PRO A 3 -42.26 -21.13 9.77
N GLY A 4 -42.97 -20.06 10.09
CA GLY A 4 -43.70 -19.27 9.11
C GLY A 4 -42.76 -18.85 7.99
N THR A 5 -42.87 -19.50 6.84
CA THR A 5 -42.07 -19.21 5.66
C THR A 5 -42.36 -17.77 5.26
N LYS A 6 -41.36 -16.88 5.42
CA LYS A 6 -41.47 -15.49 4.98
C LYS A 6 -41.94 -15.48 3.52
N LYS A 7 -42.87 -14.58 3.18
CA LYS A 7 -43.35 -14.42 1.80
C LYS A 7 -42.14 -14.29 0.84
N PRO A 8 -42.11 -14.96 -0.33
CA PRO A 8 -40.97 -14.94 -1.25
C PRO A 8 -40.47 -13.51 -1.57
N GLN A 9 -41.41 -12.57 -1.73
CA GLN A 9 -41.13 -11.15 -1.93
C GLN A 9 -40.35 -10.50 -0.78
N GLY A 10 -40.65 -10.88 0.47
CA GLY A 10 -39.94 -10.36 1.65
C GLY A 10 -38.53 -10.93 1.77
N GLN A 11 -38.34 -12.20 1.41
CA GLN A 11 -37.04 -12.85 1.44
C GLN A 11 -36.09 -12.28 0.37
N ILE A 12 -36.57 -12.08 -0.86
CA ILE A 12 -35.74 -11.50 -1.92
C ILE A 12 -35.35 -10.05 -1.60
N LYS A 13 -36.30 -9.24 -1.13
CA LYS A 13 -36.05 -7.85 -0.76
C LYS A 13 -35.02 -7.73 0.37
N TYR A 14 -35.12 -8.58 1.38
CA TYR A 14 -34.13 -8.64 2.46
C TYR A 14 -32.74 -8.97 1.91
N THR A 15 -32.63 -10.02 1.10
CA THR A 15 -31.35 -10.47 0.51
C THR A 15 -30.72 -9.40 -0.38
N GLN A 16 -31.52 -8.74 -1.23
CA GLN A 16 -31.08 -7.65 -2.10
C GLN A 16 -30.57 -6.44 -1.30
N ASN A 17 -31.27 -6.07 -0.22
CA ASN A 17 -30.83 -5.00 0.67
C ASN A 17 -29.51 -5.35 1.38
N GLU A 18 -29.32 -6.60 1.81
CA GLU A 18 -28.06 -7.07 2.38
C GLU A 18 -26.92 -6.98 1.36
N HIS A 19 -27.12 -7.45 0.11
CA HIS A 19 -26.10 -7.32 -0.94
C HIS A 19 -25.70 -5.87 -1.19
N LEU A 20 -26.69 -4.97 -1.34
CA LEU A 20 -26.43 -3.55 -1.52
C LEU A 20 -25.64 -2.97 -0.33
N SER A 21 -26.06 -3.27 0.89
CA SER A 21 -25.43 -2.75 2.11
C SER A 21 -23.99 -3.25 2.25
N LYS A 22 -23.72 -4.52 1.96
CA LYS A 22 -22.38 -5.11 2.04
C LYS A 22 -21.45 -4.56 0.96
N LEU A 23 -21.95 -4.39 -0.28
CA LEU A 23 -21.17 -3.78 -1.36
C LEU A 23 -20.86 -2.31 -1.08
N LEU A 24 -21.82 -1.54 -0.56
CA LEU A 24 -21.60 -0.15 -0.13
C LEU A 24 -20.56 -0.06 0.99
N ALA A 25 -20.65 -0.93 2.00
CA ALA A 25 -19.71 -0.95 3.12
C ALA A 25 -18.28 -1.29 2.65
N LYS A 26 -18.13 -2.32 1.79
CA LYS A 26 -16.83 -2.66 1.19
C LYS A 26 -16.26 -1.47 0.40
N GLN A 27 -17.10 -0.86 -0.44
CA GLN A 27 -16.70 0.27 -1.26
C GLN A 27 -16.22 1.46 -0.42
N ALA A 28 -16.96 1.78 0.65
CA ALA A 28 -16.64 2.86 1.57
C ALA A 28 -15.31 2.59 2.30
N SER A 29 -15.14 1.40 2.88
CA SER A 29 -13.93 1.02 3.62
C SER A 29 -12.67 1.10 2.76
N GLU A 30 -12.72 0.61 1.52
CA GLU A 30 -11.57 0.68 0.61
C GLU A 30 -11.29 2.09 0.10
N THR A 31 -12.34 2.91 -0.06
CA THR A 31 -12.17 4.33 -0.42
C THR A 31 -11.56 5.13 0.74
N GLU A 32 -11.89 4.77 1.97
CA GLU A 32 -11.28 5.33 3.19
C GLU A 32 -9.80 4.95 3.27
N LEU A 33 -9.45 3.68 3.08
CA LEU A 33 -8.05 3.24 3.03
C LEU A 33 -7.26 3.96 1.92
N LEU A 34 -7.87 4.16 0.75
CA LEU A 34 -7.24 4.91 -0.34
C LEU A 34 -6.95 6.37 0.05
N GLU A 35 -7.88 7.03 0.77
CA GLU A 35 -7.66 8.39 1.26
C GLU A 35 -6.58 8.44 2.35
N ASP A 36 -6.54 7.43 3.23
CA ASP A 36 -5.52 7.32 4.27
C ASP A 36 -4.12 7.18 3.67
N LEU A 37 -3.93 6.25 2.73
CA LEU A 37 -2.68 6.08 1.98
C LEU A 37 -2.27 7.37 1.25
N ARG A 38 -3.23 8.07 0.64
CA ARG A 38 -2.97 9.37 -0.02
C ARG A 38 -2.49 10.40 0.99
N SER A 39 -3.17 10.52 2.12
CA SER A 39 -2.84 11.46 3.18
C SER A 39 -1.44 11.19 3.74
N TYR A 40 -1.13 9.92 4.01
CA TYR A 40 0.19 9.47 4.42
C TYR A 40 1.26 9.87 3.41
N CYS A 41 1.10 9.53 2.13
CA CYS A 41 2.07 9.86 1.09
C CYS A 41 2.29 11.38 0.98
N LYS A 42 1.21 12.17 1.04
CA LYS A 42 1.30 13.63 1.02
C LYS A 42 2.10 14.19 2.20
N GLN A 43 1.82 13.72 3.41
CA GLN A 43 2.52 14.18 4.61
C GLN A 43 3.98 13.70 4.61
N ARG A 44 4.22 12.46 4.19
CA ARG A 44 5.56 11.89 4.07
C ARG A 44 6.42 12.68 3.09
N ALA A 45 5.85 13.06 1.94
CA ALA A 45 6.53 13.92 0.97
C ALA A 45 6.98 15.24 1.60
N VAL A 46 6.12 15.93 2.36
CA VAL A 46 6.50 17.19 3.03
C VAL A 46 7.68 16.98 3.98
N LEU A 47 7.62 15.96 4.83
CA LEU A 47 8.68 15.65 5.80
C LEU A 47 10.01 15.32 5.14
N ASP A 48 10.00 14.45 4.12
CA ASP A 48 11.23 14.06 3.40
C ASP A 48 11.85 15.27 2.67
N ARG A 49 11.02 16.20 2.16
CA ARG A 49 11.50 17.42 1.51
C ARG A 49 12.14 18.38 2.50
N GLU A 50 11.47 18.65 3.62
CA GLU A 50 11.97 19.55 4.66
C GLU A 50 13.30 19.03 5.22
N TYR A 51 13.37 17.72 5.53
CA TYR A 51 14.60 17.08 5.98
C TYR A 51 15.72 17.21 4.94
N GLY A 52 15.45 16.84 3.69
CA GLY A 52 16.43 16.89 2.61
C GLY A 52 16.94 18.31 2.35
N GLN A 53 16.06 19.32 2.31
CA GLN A 53 16.46 20.71 2.12
C GLN A 53 17.27 21.25 3.30
N ALA A 54 16.87 20.94 4.54
CA ALA A 54 17.59 21.37 5.73
C ALA A 54 19.00 20.76 5.79
N LEU A 55 19.13 19.45 5.52
CA LEU A 55 20.41 18.76 5.52
C LEU A 55 21.31 19.24 4.38
N GLN A 56 20.76 19.46 3.18
CA GLN A 56 21.52 19.99 2.06
C GLN A 56 22.04 21.41 2.35
N LYS A 57 21.21 22.27 2.94
CA LYS A 57 21.62 23.62 3.38
C LYS A 57 22.74 23.55 4.42
N LEU A 58 22.64 22.64 5.39
CA LEU A 58 23.66 22.41 6.40
C LEU A 58 24.99 22.03 5.72
N CYS A 59 25.00 21.00 4.88
CA CYS A 59 26.21 20.53 4.21
C CYS A 59 26.88 21.62 3.36
N ASN A 60 26.08 22.35 2.57
CA ASN A 60 26.58 23.44 1.72
C ASN A 60 27.18 24.59 2.52
N SER A 61 26.66 24.89 3.72
CA SER A 61 27.21 25.95 4.58
C SER A 61 28.63 25.65 5.07
N PHE A 62 28.99 24.37 5.23
CA PHE A 62 30.33 23.96 5.59
C PHE A 62 31.23 23.79 4.36
N LEU A 63 30.73 23.20 3.27
CA LEU A 63 31.51 23.01 2.04
C LEU A 63 31.95 24.32 1.36
N GLY A 64 31.20 25.41 1.55
CA GLY A 64 31.53 26.73 1.00
C GLY A 64 32.66 27.49 1.71
N LYS A 65 33.26 26.93 2.78
CA LYS A 65 34.34 27.59 3.53
C LYS A 65 35.67 27.49 2.79
N LYS A 66 36.49 28.55 2.87
CA LYS A 66 37.74 28.68 2.08
C LYS A 66 38.80 27.64 2.43
N GLU A 67 38.78 27.07 3.64
CA GLU A 67 39.78 26.08 4.09
C GLU A 67 39.80 24.79 3.23
N TYR A 68 38.75 24.48 2.47
CA TYR A 68 38.74 23.31 1.56
C TYR A 68 39.42 23.54 0.21
N ILE A 69 39.68 24.79 -0.16
CA ILE A 69 40.27 25.16 -1.45
C ILE A 69 41.81 25.00 -1.40
N SER A 70 42.42 25.21 -0.24
CA SER A 70 43.87 25.12 -0.03
C SER A 70 44.43 23.69 0.04
N VAL A 71 43.59 22.66 0.15
CA VAL A 71 44.00 21.24 0.30
C VAL A 71 44.21 20.52 -1.05
N GLN A 72 43.93 21.18 -2.18
CA GLN A 72 43.81 20.53 -3.50
C GLN A 72 45.12 20.11 -4.20
N ASN A 73 46.31 20.36 -3.64
CA ASN A 73 47.57 20.29 -4.38
C ASN A 73 48.48 19.07 -4.09
N SER A 74 47.97 17.91 -3.68
CA SER A 74 48.85 16.72 -3.60
C SER A 74 48.17 15.42 -4.06
N SER A 75 48.59 14.95 -5.22
CA SER A 75 47.99 13.83 -5.98
C SER A 75 48.56 12.45 -5.62
N GLU A 76 49.48 12.35 -4.66
CA GLU A 76 50.26 11.11 -4.39
C GLU A 76 50.07 10.54 -2.97
N ARG A 77 49.00 10.90 -2.26
CA ARG A 77 48.78 10.44 -0.88
C ARG A 77 48.08 9.08 -0.82
N LYS A 78 48.61 8.17 0.03
CA LYS A 78 48.00 6.86 0.33
C LYS A 78 46.87 6.93 1.36
N GLU A 79 46.88 7.93 2.22
CA GLU A 79 45.92 8.06 3.33
C GLU A 79 45.24 9.44 3.31
N LEU A 80 43.96 9.47 3.69
CA LEU A 80 43.15 10.68 3.71
C LEU A 80 43.45 11.49 4.98
N SER A 81 43.69 12.78 4.79
CA SER A 81 43.76 13.75 5.88
C SER A 81 42.40 13.92 6.58
N VAL A 82 42.42 14.43 7.81
CA VAL A 82 41.20 14.75 8.57
C VAL A 82 40.29 15.71 7.79
N TRP A 83 40.88 16.66 7.04
CA TRP A 83 40.14 17.60 6.20
C TRP A 83 39.44 16.93 5.01
N GLU A 84 40.10 15.97 4.37
CA GLU A 84 39.52 15.18 3.29
C GLU A 84 38.41 14.26 3.80
N ILE A 85 38.61 13.59 4.95
CA ILE A 85 37.59 12.75 5.59
C ILE A 85 36.34 13.60 5.93
N TRP A 86 36.53 14.76 6.55
CA TRP A 86 35.42 15.66 6.88
C TRP A 86 34.69 16.19 5.64
N LYS A 87 35.42 16.57 4.59
CA LYS A 87 34.81 16.98 3.31
C LYS A 87 33.99 15.84 2.70
N SER A 88 34.53 14.62 2.67
CA SER A 88 33.84 13.43 2.15
C SER A 88 32.59 13.10 2.98
N PHE A 89 32.64 13.27 4.31
CA PHE A 89 31.47 13.14 5.18
C PHE A 89 30.36 14.15 4.84
N LEU A 90 30.72 15.42 4.61
CA LEU A 90 29.76 16.45 4.19
C LEU A 90 29.15 16.14 2.82
N LEU A 91 29.93 15.63 1.87
CA LEU A 91 29.45 15.24 0.55
C LEU A 91 28.49 14.03 0.63
N ALA A 92 28.84 13.00 1.41
CA ALA A 92 27.97 11.83 1.64
C ALA A 92 26.65 12.24 2.32
N SER A 93 26.71 13.13 3.32
CA SER A 93 25.53 13.70 3.97
C SER A 93 24.67 14.53 3.00
N GLY A 94 25.31 15.27 2.08
CA GLY A 94 24.63 15.97 1.01
C GLY A 94 23.93 15.02 0.04
N GLN A 95 24.52 13.87 -0.28
CA GLN A 95 23.90 12.85 -1.13
C GLN A 95 22.70 12.17 -0.44
N LEU A 96 22.77 11.92 0.87
CA LEU A 96 21.62 11.49 1.65
C LEU A 96 20.47 12.51 1.58
N ALA A 97 20.80 13.79 1.66
CA ALA A 97 19.83 14.88 1.54
C ALA A 97 19.11 14.86 0.18
N VAL A 98 19.86 14.68 -0.90
CA VAL A 98 19.31 14.54 -2.27
C VAL A 98 18.40 13.33 -2.37
N SER A 99 18.81 12.18 -1.81
CA SER A 99 18.02 10.94 -1.81
C SER A 99 16.67 11.14 -1.11
N ARG A 100 16.63 11.92 -0.03
CA ARG A 100 15.39 12.27 0.68
C ARG A 100 14.51 13.22 -0.12
N ILE A 101 15.09 14.19 -0.84
CA ILE A 101 14.31 15.05 -1.75
C ILE A 101 13.67 14.22 -2.88
N GLN A 102 14.38 13.24 -3.43
CA GLN A 102 13.85 12.33 -4.46
C GLN A 102 12.73 11.43 -3.91
N ALA A 103 12.91 10.87 -2.71
CA ALA A 103 11.86 10.10 -2.04
C ALA A 103 10.59 10.92 -1.79
N SER A 104 10.76 12.22 -1.53
CA SER A 104 9.63 13.15 -1.41
C SER A 104 8.88 13.33 -2.74
N ASP A 105 9.59 13.41 -3.88
CA ASP A 105 8.95 13.48 -5.20
C ASP A 105 8.15 12.21 -5.50
N GLU A 106 8.68 11.03 -5.14
CA GLU A 106 7.99 9.76 -5.34
C GLU A 106 6.70 9.66 -4.51
N HIS A 107 6.76 10.01 -3.22
CA HIS A 107 5.57 10.05 -2.36
C HIS A 107 4.55 11.10 -2.84
N GLN A 108 5.01 12.24 -3.34
CA GLN A 108 4.14 13.27 -3.91
C GLN A 108 3.43 12.76 -5.18
N ARG A 109 4.14 12.04 -6.05
CA ARG A 109 3.55 11.38 -7.24
C ARG A 109 2.47 10.40 -6.85
N LEU A 110 2.75 9.49 -5.92
CA LEU A 110 1.79 8.51 -5.40
C LEU A 110 0.52 9.19 -4.87
N SER A 111 0.67 10.26 -4.08
CA SER A 111 -0.46 11.03 -3.56
C SER A 111 -1.33 11.65 -4.68
N LEU A 112 -0.72 12.18 -5.73
CA LEU A 112 -1.47 12.74 -6.87
C LEU A 112 -2.22 11.66 -7.65
N ASP A 113 -1.58 10.51 -7.88
CA ASP A 113 -2.18 9.39 -8.61
C ASP A 113 -3.41 8.84 -7.87
N LEU A 114 -3.31 8.64 -6.55
CA LEU A 114 -4.42 8.19 -5.72
C LEU A 114 -5.61 9.17 -5.74
N LYS A 115 -5.37 10.48 -5.85
CA LYS A 115 -6.44 11.48 -5.99
C LYS A 115 -7.28 11.23 -7.25
N SER A 116 -6.61 10.87 -8.36
CA SER A 116 -7.27 10.55 -9.63
C SER A 116 -8.10 9.27 -9.50
N VAL A 117 -7.52 8.21 -8.91
CA VAL A 117 -8.20 6.92 -8.70
C VAL A 117 -9.48 7.09 -7.87
N LYS A 118 -9.44 7.91 -6.80
CA LYS A 118 -10.63 8.21 -5.99
C LYS A 118 -11.76 8.81 -6.81
N SER A 119 -11.44 9.75 -7.70
CA SER A 119 -12.42 10.42 -8.57
C SER A 119 -13.09 9.42 -9.51
N THR A 120 -12.28 8.61 -10.21
CA THR A 120 -12.76 7.56 -11.11
C THR A 120 -13.64 6.56 -10.38
N ARG A 121 -13.21 6.11 -9.19
CA ARG A 121 -13.93 5.17 -8.35
C ARG A 121 -15.30 5.70 -7.92
N ALA A 122 -15.44 7.00 -7.64
CA ALA A 122 -16.74 7.61 -7.32
C ALA A 122 -17.70 7.57 -8.53
N THR A 123 -17.21 7.87 -9.73
CA THR A 123 -18.02 7.79 -10.96
C THR A 123 -18.46 6.36 -11.28
N VAL A 124 -17.54 5.40 -11.21
CA VAL A 124 -17.82 3.97 -11.44
C VAL A 124 -18.84 3.47 -10.41
N SER A 125 -18.62 3.78 -9.13
CA SER A 125 -19.52 3.41 -8.04
C SER A 125 -20.96 3.84 -8.31
N LYS A 126 -21.18 5.11 -8.70
CA LYS A 126 -22.52 5.62 -8.99
C LYS A 126 -23.20 4.79 -10.08
N ARG A 127 -22.51 4.57 -11.20
CA ARG A 127 -23.04 3.80 -12.34
C ARG A 127 -23.33 2.34 -11.96
N THR A 128 -22.43 1.68 -11.24
CA THR A 128 -22.59 0.28 -10.85
C THR A 128 -23.77 0.09 -9.89
N PHE A 129 -23.98 1.01 -8.93
CA PHE A 129 -25.13 0.92 -8.03
C PHE A 129 -26.46 1.25 -8.71
N GLU A 130 -26.48 2.13 -9.71
CA GLU A 130 -27.65 2.34 -10.57
C GLU A 130 -28.00 1.06 -11.35
N GLN A 131 -27.00 0.36 -11.90
CA GLN A 131 -27.18 -0.93 -12.56
C GLN A 131 -27.67 -2.02 -11.58
N LEU A 132 -27.10 -2.09 -10.37
CA LEU A 132 -27.54 -3.04 -9.35
C LEU A 132 -29.01 -2.84 -9.00
N LYS A 133 -29.42 -1.57 -8.84
CA LYS A 133 -30.82 -1.22 -8.58
C LYS A 133 -31.75 -1.68 -9.71
N SER A 134 -31.32 -1.52 -10.96
CA SER A 134 -32.08 -2.01 -12.12
C SER A 134 -32.27 -3.52 -12.07
N LEU A 135 -31.17 -4.28 -11.91
CA LEU A 135 -31.23 -5.75 -11.82
C LEU A 135 -32.10 -6.22 -10.64
N GLN A 136 -32.01 -5.54 -9.50
CA GLN A 136 -32.82 -5.86 -8.34
C GLN A 136 -34.32 -5.62 -8.57
N ASN A 137 -34.68 -4.58 -9.33
CA ASN A 137 -36.07 -4.32 -9.73
C ASN A 137 -36.58 -5.39 -10.71
N ASP A 138 -35.76 -5.81 -11.68
CA ASP A 138 -36.13 -6.86 -12.65
C ASP A 138 -36.39 -8.18 -11.94
N LEU A 139 -35.55 -8.53 -10.97
CA LEU A 139 -35.71 -9.70 -10.13
C LEU A 139 -36.95 -9.61 -9.23
N ALA A 140 -37.27 -8.43 -8.71
CA ALA A 140 -38.50 -8.20 -7.95
C ALA A 140 -39.75 -8.40 -8.80
N SER A 141 -39.74 -7.93 -10.05
CA SER A 141 -40.80 -8.19 -11.04
C SER A 141 -40.96 -9.68 -11.35
N ALA A 142 -39.85 -10.40 -11.56
CA ALA A 142 -39.88 -11.86 -11.77
C ALA A 142 -40.50 -12.62 -10.59
N VAL A 143 -40.20 -12.19 -9.35
CA VAL A 143 -40.84 -12.75 -8.14
C VAL A 143 -42.34 -12.44 -8.10
N GLN A 144 -42.77 -11.24 -8.53
CA GLN A 144 -44.19 -10.89 -8.59
C GLN A 144 -44.96 -11.78 -9.58
N GLU A 145 -44.43 -12.02 -10.78
CA GLU A 145 -45.07 -12.91 -11.77
C GLU A 145 -45.08 -14.38 -11.31
N MET A 146 -44.03 -14.85 -10.64
CA MET A 146 -44.01 -16.19 -10.03
C MET A 146 -45.07 -16.33 -8.93
N VAL A 147 -45.23 -15.34 -8.04
CA VAL A 147 -46.25 -15.36 -6.99
C VAL A 147 -47.67 -15.28 -7.58
N LYS A 148 -47.86 -14.51 -8.66
CA LYS A 148 -49.14 -14.41 -9.37
C LYS A 148 -49.52 -15.74 -10.02
N SER A 149 -48.61 -16.38 -10.75
CA SER A 149 -48.84 -17.70 -11.35
C SER A 149 -49.08 -18.78 -10.29
N GLN A 150 -48.37 -18.74 -9.16
CA GLN A 150 -48.62 -19.62 -8.01
C GLN A 150 -50.06 -19.48 -7.48
N LYS A 151 -50.55 -18.25 -7.35
CA LYS A 151 -51.91 -17.98 -6.86
C LYS A 151 -52.96 -18.51 -7.84
N ILE A 152 -52.79 -18.25 -9.14
CA ILE A 152 -53.69 -18.75 -10.18
C ILE A 152 -53.72 -20.29 -10.17
N TYR A 153 -52.56 -20.94 -10.11
CA TYR A 153 -52.49 -22.40 -9.98
C TYR A 153 -53.23 -22.92 -8.74
N SER A 154 -53.06 -22.27 -7.59
CA SER A 154 -53.76 -22.66 -6.37
C SER A 154 -55.30 -22.55 -6.48
N GLU A 155 -55.80 -21.56 -7.20
CA GLU A 155 -57.24 -21.35 -7.42
C GLU A 155 -57.80 -22.38 -8.41
N GLU A 156 -57.12 -22.61 -9.53
CA GLU A 156 -57.54 -23.59 -10.55
C GLU A 156 -57.46 -25.04 -10.04
N GLU A 157 -56.43 -25.40 -9.27
CA GLU A 157 -56.32 -26.75 -8.68
C GLU A 157 -57.42 -26.99 -7.65
N LYS A 158 -57.79 -25.97 -6.84
CA LYS A 158 -58.92 -26.07 -5.92
C LYS A 158 -60.22 -26.33 -6.67
N GLN A 159 -60.46 -25.62 -7.76
CA GLN A 159 -61.66 -25.81 -8.58
C GLN A 159 -61.68 -27.19 -9.27
N ALA A 160 -60.53 -27.66 -9.77
CA ALA A 160 -60.38 -29.00 -10.33
C ALA A 160 -60.67 -30.08 -9.28
N HIS A 161 -60.12 -29.94 -8.07
CA HIS A 161 -60.36 -30.83 -6.95
C HIS A 161 -61.85 -30.91 -6.56
N ASP A 162 -62.51 -29.76 -6.38
CA ASP A 162 -63.94 -29.71 -6.05
C ASP A 162 -64.81 -30.36 -7.13
N THR A 163 -64.44 -30.18 -8.40
CA THR A 163 -65.15 -30.79 -9.53
C THR A 163 -64.91 -32.30 -9.61
N ARG A 164 -63.71 -32.76 -9.24
CA ARG A 164 -63.35 -34.18 -9.14
C ARG A 164 -64.22 -34.91 -8.11
N ILE A 165 -64.39 -34.33 -6.93
CA ILE A 165 -65.28 -34.87 -5.87
C ILE A 165 -66.73 -34.93 -6.36
N LYS A 166 -67.24 -33.87 -7.00
CA LYS A 166 -68.62 -33.82 -7.52
C LYS A 166 -68.87 -34.86 -8.62
N ALA A 167 -67.92 -35.03 -9.54
CA ALA A 167 -68.00 -36.04 -10.59
C ALA A 167 -68.01 -37.46 -10.01
N GLN A 168 -67.12 -37.76 -9.06
CA GLN A 168 -67.07 -39.05 -8.36
C GLN A 168 -68.37 -39.36 -7.60
N SER A 169 -68.96 -38.36 -6.93
CA SER A 169 -70.26 -38.52 -6.26
C SER A 169 -71.40 -38.83 -7.25
N ALA A 170 -71.40 -38.18 -8.42
CA ALA A 170 -72.39 -38.45 -9.47
C ALA A 170 -72.21 -39.85 -10.09
N GLU A 171 -70.98 -40.29 -10.30
CA GLU A 171 -70.63 -41.64 -10.79
C GLU A 171 -71.09 -42.71 -9.80
N GLU A 172 -70.85 -42.53 -8.50
CA GLU A 172 -71.29 -43.46 -7.46
C GLU A 172 -72.83 -43.55 -7.37
N ARG A 173 -73.54 -42.44 -7.58
CA ARG A 173 -75.02 -42.44 -7.65
C ARG A 173 -75.55 -43.24 -8.84
N ILE A 174 -74.89 -43.17 -10.00
CA ILE A 174 -75.22 -44.02 -11.16
C ILE A 174 -74.92 -45.49 -10.86
N ARG A 175 -73.75 -45.78 -10.28
CA ARG A 175 -73.33 -47.15 -9.94
C ARG A 175 -74.29 -47.85 -8.99
N ARG A 176 -74.81 -47.12 -8.00
CA ARG A 176 -75.81 -47.61 -7.03
C ARG A 176 -77.23 -47.71 -7.60
N ARG A 177 -77.46 -47.34 -8.87
CA ARG A 177 -78.81 -47.18 -9.48
C ARG A 177 -79.74 -46.34 -8.59
N SER A 178 -79.21 -45.29 -7.96
CA SER A 178 -79.94 -44.47 -6.99
C SER A 178 -81.01 -43.64 -7.70
N THR A 179 -82.20 -44.20 -7.91
CA THR A 179 -83.37 -43.48 -8.42
C THR A 179 -84.09 -42.79 -7.26
N ASN A 180 -83.79 -41.52 -7.02
CA ASN A 180 -84.71 -40.71 -6.23
C ASN A 180 -86.07 -40.67 -6.96
N LEU A 181 -87.18 -40.59 -6.21
CA LEU A 181 -88.57 -40.61 -6.72
C LEU A 181 -88.88 -39.59 -7.84
N PHE A 182 -87.96 -38.66 -8.13
CA PHE A 182 -88.12 -37.57 -9.09
C PHE A 182 -87.04 -37.51 -10.19
N SER A 183 -86.09 -38.45 -10.29
CA SER A 183 -85.01 -38.41 -11.30
C SER A 183 -84.86 -39.71 -12.07
N SER A 184 -85.02 -39.66 -13.40
CA SER A 184 -84.85 -40.82 -14.27
C SER A 184 -83.37 -41.19 -14.49
N MET A 185 -83.09 -42.46 -14.80
CA MET A 185 -81.74 -42.94 -15.11
C MET A 185 -81.09 -42.16 -16.27
N ALA A 186 -81.88 -41.77 -17.29
CA ALA A 186 -81.41 -40.93 -18.39
C ALA A 186 -80.97 -39.53 -17.91
N GLN A 187 -81.67 -38.94 -16.94
CA GLN A 187 -81.31 -37.64 -16.37
C GLN A 187 -80.03 -37.71 -15.52
N LEU A 188 -79.84 -38.81 -14.78
CA LEU A 188 -78.61 -39.07 -14.03
C LEU A 188 -77.40 -39.21 -14.97
N GLN A 189 -77.55 -39.98 -16.06
CA GLN A 189 -76.51 -40.15 -17.08
C GLN A 189 -76.13 -38.83 -17.77
N ARG A 190 -77.12 -38.00 -18.15
CA ARG A 190 -76.84 -36.65 -18.70
C ARG A 190 -76.09 -35.76 -17.71
N THR A 191 -76.48 -35.80 -16.43
CA THR A 191 -75.84 -35.00 -15.37
C THR A 191 -74.39 -35.44 -15.16
N HIS A 192 -74.13 -36.76 -15.14
CA HIS A 192 -72.79 -37.31 -15.07
C HIS A 192 -71.94 -36.91 -16.28
N ALA A 193 -72.48 -37.02 -17.50
CA ALA A 193 -71.77 -36.60 -18.71
C ALA A 193 -71.38 -35.12 -18.66
N LYS A 194 -72.29 -34.24 -18.21
CA LYS A 194 -72.02 -32.81 -18.03
C LYS A 194 -70.96 -32.54 -16.96
N LEU A 195 -71.02 -33.23 -15.82
CA LEU A 195 -70.02 -33.12 -14.76
C LEU A 195 -68.65 -33.67 -15.18
N SER A 196 -68.63 -34.73 -15.98
CA SER A 196 -67.40 -35.31 -16.55
C SER A 196 -66.73 -34.34 -17.52
N SER A 197 -67.50 -33.71 -18.42
CA SER A 197 -66.97 -32.68 -19.33
C SER A 197 -66.42 -31.48 -18.54
N ARG A 198 -67.15 -31.01 -17.52
CA ARG A 198 -66.71 -29.90 -16.67
C ARG A 198 -65.46 -30.26 -15.86
N ARG A 199 -65.35 -31.51 -15.39
CA ARG A 199 -64.14 -32.01 -14.73
C ARG A 199 -62.95 -31.91 -15.68
N GLN A 200 -63.07 -32.43 -16.89
CA GLN A 200 -61.97 -32.39 -17.86
C GLN A 200 -61.52 -30.96 -18.16
N GLU A 201 -62.45 -30.02 -18.29
CA GLU A 201 -62.14 -28.61 -18.49
C GLU A 201 -61.37 -27.99 -17.33
N CYS A 202 -61.80 -28.23 -16.08
CA CYS A 202 -61.09 -27.76 -14.89
C CYS A 202 -59.70 -28.41 -14.74
N GLU A 203 -59.55 -29.70 -15.07
CA GLU A 203 -58.26 -30.41 -15.04
C GLU A 203 -57.29 -29.83 -16.08
N ASN A 204 -57.78 -29.48 -17.28
CA ASN A 204 -56.99 -28.82 -18.30
C ASN A 204 -56.54 -27.43 -17.83
N ARG A 205 -57.43 -26.63 -17.23
CA ARG A 205 -57.07 -25.31 -16.67
C ARG A 205 -56.04 -25.41 -15.54
N SER A 206 -56.22 -26.34 -14.60
CA SER A 206 -55.24 -26.58 -13.53
C SER A 206 -53.89 -26.99 -14.10
N THR A 207 -53.87 -27.87 -15.10
CA THR A 207 -52.63 -28.31 -15.77
C THR A 207 -51.91 -27.14 -16.43
N SER A 208 -52.62 -26.29 -17.18
CA SER A 208 -52.04 -25.10 -17.80
C SER A 208 -51.51 -24.12 -16.76
N ALA A 209 -52.25 -23.85 -15.68
CA ALA A 209 -51.80 -22.97 -14.60
C ALA A 209 -50.58 -23.53 -13.85
N ARG A 210 -50.53 -24.86 -13.65
CA ARG A 210 -49.37 -25.55 -13.07
C ARG A 210 -48.13 -25.38 -13.93
N ASN A 211 -48.26 -25.59 -15.24
CA ASN A 211 -47.16 -25.44 -16.19
C ASN A 211 -46.63 -24.01 -16.21
N GLU A 212 -47.52 -23.01 -16.21
CA GLU A 212 -47.13 -21.60 -16.11
C GLU A 212 -46.39 -21.30 -14.81
N TYR A 213 -46.89 -21.78 -13.67
CA TYR A 213 -46.20 -21.61 -12.39
C TYR A 213 -44.81 -22.26 -12.38
N ILE A 214 -44.68 -23.50 -12.88
CA ILE A 214 -43.39 -24.18 -13.00
C ILE A 214 -42.43 -23.41 -13.92
N PHE A 215 -42.94 -22.88 -15.03
CA PHE A 215 -42.16 -22.05 -15.95
C PHE A 215 -41.63 -20.79 -15.27
N GLN A 216 -42.49 -20.01 -14.62
CA GLN A 216 -42.10 -18.79 -13.91
C GLN A 216 -41.13 -19.07 -12.75
N LEU A 217 -41.34 -20.16 -12.01
CA LEU A 217 -40.43 -20.58 -10.95
C LEU A 217 -39.04 -20.97 -11.50
N THR A 218 -39.01 -21.69 -12.62
CA THR A 218 -37.76 -22.09 -13.27
C THR A 218 -37.00 -20.88 -13.80
N ALA A 219 -37.69 -19.96 -14.47
CA ALA A 219 -37.12 -18.71 -14.97
C ALA A 219 -36.56 -17.84 -13.83
N LEU A 220 -37.32 -17.67 -12.74
CA LEU A 220 -36.86 -16.94 -11.55
C LEU A 220 -35.60 -17.58 -10.94
N ASN A 221 -35.57 -18.91 -10.79
CA ASN A 221 -34.42 -19.61 -10.23
C ASN A 221 -33.18 -19.48 -11.12
N ALA A 222 -33.35 -19.52 -12.45
CA ALA A 222 -32.26 -19.28 -13.39
C ALA A 222 -31.73 -17.85 -13.28
N HIS A 223 -32.62 -16.85 -13.20
CA HIS A 223 -32.24 -15.45 -13.00
C HIS A 223 -31.52 -15.24 -11.67
N LEU A 224 -32.03 -15.80 -10.56
CA LEU A 224 -31.35 -15.78 -9.25
C LEU A 224 -29.96 -16.39 -9.30
N ASN A 225 -29.79 -17.51 -10.01
CA ASN A 225 -28.51 -18.16 -10.18
C ASN A 225 -27.52 -17.26 -10.92
N HIS A 226 -27.97 -16.63 -12.01
CA HIS A 226 -27.17 -15.69 -12.79
C HIS A 226 -26.77 -14.45 -11.95
N TYR A 227 -27.75 -13.86 -11.26
CA TYR A 227 -27.55 -12.71 -10.38
C TYR A 227 -26.46 -12.98 -9.32
N LEU A 228 -26.52 -14.13 -8.66
CA LEU A 228 -25.59 -14.49 -7.60
C LEU A 228 -24.21 -14.91 -8.12
N LYS A 229 -24.16 -15.69 -9.20
CA LYS A 229 -22.90 -16.30 -9.68
C LYS A 229 -22.16 -15.43 -10.68
N LYS A 230 -22.82 -14.44 -11.28
CA LYS A 230 -22.24 -13.60 -12.33
C LYS A 230 -22.40 -12.11 -12.03
N ASP A 231 -23.63 -11.62 -11.92
CA ASP A 231 -23.84 -10.16 -11.83
C ASP A 231 -23.19 -9.55 -10.58
N ILE A 232 -23.38 -10.17 -9.41
CA ILE A 232 -22.76 -9.68 -8.17
C ILE A 232 -21.23 -9.73 -8.21
N PRO A 233 -20.57 -10.86 -8.58
CA PRO A 233 -19.13 -10.90 -8.78
C PRO A 233 -18.60 -9.88 -9.80
N ASP A 234 -19.27 -9.73 -10.96
CA ASP A 234 -18.85 -8.79 -12.01
C ASP A 234 -18.99 -7.34 -11.55
N MET A 235 -20.05 -7.03 -10.78
CA MET A 235 -20.22 -5.72 -10.13
C MET A 235 -19.15 -5.45 -9.09
N ALA A 236 -18.82 -6.43 -8.24
CA ALA A 236 -17.74 -6.30 -7.27
C ALA A 236 -16.40 -6.01 -7.97
N LYS A 237 -16.06 -6.78 -9.02
CA LYS A 237 -14.87 -6.54 -9.83
C LYS A 237 -14.85 -5.15 -10.47
N THR A 238 -16.00 -4.69 -10.95
CA THR A 238 -16.13 -3.34 -11.54
C THR A 238 -15.95 -2.25 -10.49
N LEU A 239 -16.49 -2.44 -9.27
CA LEU A 239 -16.29 -1.52 -8.15
C LEU A 239 -14.83 -1.48 -7.70
N ASP A 240 -14.17 -2.64 -7.66
CA ASP A 240 -12.77 -2.78 -7.27
C ASP A 240 -11.85 -1.99 -8.22
N GLY A 241 -12.07 -2.09 -9.52
CA GLY A 241 -11.24 -1.42 -10.52
C GLY A 241 -9.77 -1.79 -10.37
N ASP A 242 -8.89 -0.79 -10.27
CA ASP A 242 -7.46 -0.95 -10.03
C ASP A 242 -7.03 -0.70 -8.58
N VAL A 243 -7.97 -0.63 -7.62
CA VAL A 243 -7.70 -0.18 -6.24
C VAL A 243 -6.64 -1.03 -5.54
N TYR A 244 -6.68 -2.35 -5.71
CA TYR A 244 -5.72 -3.25 -5.06
C TYR A 244 -4.32 -3.12 -5.64
N GLU A 245 -4.20 -2.86 -6.95
CA GLU A 245 -2.91 -2.58 -7.56
C GLU A 245 -2.37 -1.24 -7.08
N LYS A 246 -3.23 -0.25 -6.81
CA LYS A 246 -2.82 1.02 -6.21
C LYS A 246 -2.38 0.88 -4.76
N PHE A 247 -3.06 0.06 -3.96
CA PHE A 247 -2.60 -0.29 -2.62
C PHE A 247 -1.22 -0.94 -2.64
N ARG A 248 -1.04 -1.92 -3.55
CA ARG A 248 0.25 -2.58 -3.76
C ARG A 248 1.32 -1.58 -4.19
N GLU A 249 1.04 -0.74 -5.19
CA GLU A 249 1.97 0.25 -5.72
C GLU A 249 2.50 1.15 -4.61
N VAL A 250 1.60 1.72 -3.79
CA VAL A 250 2.00 2.59 -2.68
C VAL A 250 2.90 1.85 -1.69
N LEU A 251 2.47 0.68 -1.20
CA LEU A 251 3.21 -0.06 -0.19
C LEU A 251 4.57 -0.55 -0.71
N VAL A 252 4.62 -1.08 -1.93
CA VAL A 252 5.87 -1.57 -2.54
C VAL A 252 6.82 -0.41 -2.80
N THR A 253 6.35 0.66 -3.44
CA THR A 253 7.19 1.81 -3.79
C THR A 253 7.71 2.52 -2.55
N SER A 254 6.90 2.73 -1.51
CA SER A 254 7.36 3.34 -0.26
C SER A 254 8.44 2.50 0.43
N ASN A 255 8.28 1.17 0.50
CA ASN A 255 9.29 0.29 1.06
C ASN A 255 10.57 0.24 0.22
N GLN A 256 10.42 0.15 -1.11
CA GLN A 256 11.55 0.14 -2.04
C GLN A 256 12.36 1.44 -1.94
N THR A 257 11.68 2.58 -1.85
CA THR A 257 12.31 3.90 -1.68
C THR A 257 13.19 3.95 -0.43
N GLU A 258 12.71 3.46 0.73
CA GLU A 258 13.53 3.42 1.95
C GLU A 258 14.71 2.43 1.83
N LEU A 259 14.50 1.27 1.21
CA LEU A 259 15.58 0.31 0.97
C LEU A 259 16.68 0.90 0.08
N ASP A 260 16.30 1.66 -0.95
CA ASP A 260 17.26 2.28 -1.86
C ASP A 260 18.02 3.42 -1.20
N ILE A 261 17.39 4.20 -0.31
CA ILE A 261 18.09 5.15 0.55
C ILE A 261 19.11 4.43 1.44
N CYS A 262 18.74 3.34 2.10
CA CYS A 262 19.68 2.57 2.93
C CYS A 262 20.86 2.07 2.11
N ARG A 263 20.61 1.42 0.97
CA ARG A 263 21.67 0.84 0.10
C ARG A 263 22.61 1.90 -0.44
N SER A 264 22.08 3.01 -0.96
CA SER A 264 22.87 4.09 -1.56
C SER A 264 23.79 4.78 -0.55
N ASN A 265 23.38 4.85 0.72
CA ASN A 265 24.13 5.58 1.74
C ASN A 265 25.02 4.66 2.61
N GLN A 266 24.70 3.37 2.73
CA GLN A 266 25.44 2.44 3.59
C GLN A 266 26.92 2.34 3.23
N GLY A 267 27.25 2.16 1.95
CA GLY A 267 28.64 2.01 1.49
C GLY A 267 29.51 3.23 1.81
N PRO A 268 29.14 4.44 1.34
CA PRO A 268 29.91 5.66 1.62
C PRO A 268 30.12 5.93 3.11
N PHE A 269 29.10 5.73 3.94
CA PHE A 269 29.23 5.94 5.39
C PHE A 269 30.07 4.86 6.08
N LEU A 270 30.07 3.61 5.57
CA LEU A 270 30.93 2.55 6.09
C LEU A 270 32.41 2.85 5.79
N GLU A 271 32.74 3.25 4.56
CA GLU A 271 34.10 3.66 4.18
C GLU A 271 34.58 4.86 5.00
N LEU A 272 33.70 5.86 5.21
CA LEU A 272 33.99 7.01 6.06
C LEU A 272 34.21 6.64 7.52
N PHE A 273 33.45 5.69 8.05
CA PHE A 273 33.64 5.19 9.41
C PHE A 273 35.03 4.56 9.58
N GLU A 274 35.43 3.69 8.64
CA GLU A 274 36.75 3.06 8.65
C GLU A 274 37.89 4.08 8.49
N ALA A 275 37.73 5.06 7.59
CA ALA A 275 38.72 6.13 7.41
C ALA A 275 38.85 7.01 8.68
N SER A 276 37.71 7.37 9.28
CA SER A 276 37.67 8.20 10.50
C SER A 276 38.33 7.50 11.69
N ALA A 277 38.20 6.17 11.79
CA ALA A 277 38.80 5.39 12.86
C ALA A 277 40.34 5.35 12.80
N LYS A 278 40.95 5.66 11.64
CA LYS A 278 42.40 5.69 11.44
C LYS A 278 43.05 7.03 11.80
N ILE A 279 42.26 8.07 12.09
CA ILE A 279 42.77 9.40 12.41
C ILE A 279 43.66 9.34 13.65
N ASN A 280 44.93 9.75 13.49
CA ASN A 280 45.88 9.84 14.59
C ASN A 280 46.86 11.00 14.42
N ARG A 281 47.43 11.45 15.54
CA ARG A 281 48.32 12.62 15.61
C ARG A 281 49.60 12.41 14.81
N THR A 282 50.17 11.22 14.86
CA THR A 282 51.47 10.92 14.25
C THR A 282 51.40 11.07 12.74
N ASP A 283 50.39 10.48 12.11
CA ASP A 283 50.22 10.57 10.66
C ASP A 283 49.85 11.99 10.22
N ALA A 284 49.01 12.70 11.01
CA ALA A 284 48.72 14.10 10.75
C ALA A 284 49.98 15.00 10.83
N TRP A 285 50.86 14.75 11.80
CA TRP A 285 52.14 15.47 11.91
C TRP A 285 53.08 15.14 10.74
N ASN A 286 53.24 13.85 10.41
CA ASN A 286 54.06 13.41 9.29
C ASN A 286 53.59 14.04 7.99
N GLN A 287 52.28 14.11 7.76
CA GLN A 287 51.69 14.77 6.62
C GLN A 287 52.01 16.27 6.60
N PHE A 288 51.82 16.97 7.72
CA PHE A 288 52.11 18.40 7.81
C PHE A 288 53.60 18.72 7.52
N VAL A 289 54.51 17.91 8.07
CA VAL A 289 55.96 18.04 7.82
C VAL A 289 56.29 17.79 6.35
N GLN A 290 55.67 16.80 5.70
CA GLN A 290 55.84 16.56 4.26
C GLN A 290 55.33 17.73 3.41
N GLU A 291 54.20 18.34 3.78
CA GLU A 291 53.66 19.53 3.11
C GLU A 291 54.48 20.80 3.39
N SER A 292 55.31 20.78 4.43
CA SER A 292 56.10 21.92 4.90
C SER A 292 57.59 21.55 4.96
N PRO A 293 58.30 21.49 3.80
CA PRO A 293 59.69 20.99 3.73
C PRO A 293 60.67 21.71 4.66
N VAL A 294 60.38 22.94 5.08
CA VAL A 294 61.18 23.70 6.05
C VAL A 294 61.41 22.96 7.37
N PHE A 295 60.49 22.07 7.77
CA PHE A 295 60.66 21.26 8.99
C PHE A 295 61.55 20.03 8.76
N LEU A 296 61.90 19.72 7.52
CA LEU A 296 62.84 18.66 7.13
C LEU A 296 64.26 19.20 6.89
N ASP A 297 64.43 20.53 6.81
CA ASP A 297 65.72 21.15 6.57
C ASP A 297 66.63 21.02 7.80
N ASP A 298 67.78 20.35 7.63
CA ASP A 298 68.81 20.26 8.65
C ASP A 298 69.68 21.52 8.64
N LEU A 299 69.36 22.48 9.52
CA LEU A 299 70.09 23.73 9.62
C LEU A 299 71.37 23.56 10.45
N GLN A 300 72.49 23.40 9.75
CA GLN A 300 73.82 23.35 10.36
C GLN A 300 74.64 24.61 10.03
N PHE A 301 74.96 25.40 11.05
CA PHE A 301 75.92 26.50 10.91
C PHE A 301 77.34 25.95 10.91
N LYS A 302 78.14 26.39 9.93
CA LYS A 302 79.56 26.03 9.83
C LYS A 302 80.41 27.18 10.35
N PHE A 303 81.59 26.85 10.86
CA PHE A 303 82.58 27.87 11.21
C PHE A 303 83.03 28.61 9.94
N GLU A 304 82.99 29.94 9.98
CA GLU A 304 83.42 30.82 8.89
C GLU A 304 84.75 31.50 9.27
N PRO A 305 85.91 30.96 8.84
CA PRO A 305 87.20 31.55 9.17
C PRO A 305 87.37 32.91 8.49
N ARG A 306 87.97 33.88 9.19
CA ARG A 306 88.40 35.15 8.58
C ARG A 306 89.64 34.93 7.72
N ALA A 307 89.89 35.83 6.77
CA ALA A 307 91.09 35.75 5.93
C ALA A 307 92.37 35.69 6.79
N GLY A 308 93.15 34.62 6.63
CA GLY A 308 94.36 34.36 7.40
C GLY A 308 94.19 33.49 8.65
N ASP A 309 92.96 33.11 9.01
CA ASP A 309 92.69 32.19 10.12
C ASP A 309 92.74 30.73 9.66
N MET A 310 93.71 29.99 10.20
CA MET A 310 93.94 28.56 9.90
C MET A 310 93.42 27.63 11.02
N VAL A 311 92.82 28.19 12.07
CA VAL A 311 92.42 27.44 13.26
C VAL A 311 90.91 27.17 13.20
N CYS A 312 90.54 25.91 13.00
CA CYS A 312 89.15 25.46 12.98
C CYS A 312 88.77 24.56 14.17
N VAL A 313 89.65 24.50 15.18
CA VAL A 313 89.50 23.67 16.38
C VAL A 313 89.72 24.51 17.63
N LEU A 314 89.13 24.09 18.75
CA LEU A 314 89.37 24.74 20.05
C LEU A 314 90.85 24.58 20.44
N LEU A 315 91.54 25.70 20.61
CA LEU A 315 92.91 25.73 21.14
C LEU A 315 92.91 25.59 22.68
N PRO A 316 94.00 25.08 23.29
CA PRO A 316 94.10 24.96 24.74
C PRO A 316 93.97 26.33 25.43
N LEU A 317 92.94 26.48 26.26
CA LEU A 317 92.72 27.67 27.08
C LEU A 317 93.45 27.53 28.43
N PRO A 318 93.86 28.63 29.08
CA PRO A 318 94.39 28.60 30.44
C PRO A 318 93.39 28.01 31.45
N LEU A 319 93.85 27.18 32.39
CA LEU A 319 93.04 26.48 33.41
C LEU A 319 92.00 27.37 34.15
N PRO A 320 92.31 28.63 34.52
CA PRO A 320 91.33 29.50 35.18
C PRO A 320 90.13 29.84 34.28
N VAL A 321 90.37 30.06 32.98
CA VAL A 321 89.33 30.42 32.00
C VAL A 321 88.43 29.22 31.70
N LEU A 322 89.01 28.02 31.59
CA LEU A 322 88.26 26.77 31.42
C LEU A 322 87.37 26.45 32.61
N THR A 323 87.85 26.69 33.84
CA THR A 323 87.09 26.43 35.06
C THR A 323 85.82 27.30 35.13
N VAL A 324 85.95 28.60 34.82
CA VAL A 324 84.81 29.53 34.78
C VAL A 324 83.83 29.17 33.67
N ALA A 325 84.32 28.87 32.46
CA ALA A 325 83.46 28.50 31.34
C ALA A 325 82.69 27.19 31.60
N ARG A 326 83.35 26.18 32.20
CA ARG A 326 82.70 24.92 32.57
C ARG A 326 81.65 25.09 33.65
N SER A 327 81.92 25.90 34.68
CA SER A 327 80.92 26.23 35.71
C SER A 327 79.69 26.90 35.08
N PHE A 328 79.92 27.93 34.25
CA PHE A 328 78.84 28.68 33.62
C PHE A 328 77.95 27.81 32.71
N VAL A 329 78.54 26.90 31.92
CA VAL A 329 77.79 25.96 31.08
C VAL A 329 77.06 24.92 31.94
N GLY A 330 77.71 24.40 33.00
CA GLY A 330 77.12 23.45 33.94
C GLY A 330 75.89 24.02 34.64
N ASP A 331 75.98 25.24 35.16
CA ASP A 331 74.88 25.92 35.85
C ASP A 331 73.71 26.20 34.90
N ARG A 332 73.99 26.64 33.67
CA ARG A 332 72.95 26.82 32.63
C ARG A 332 72.26 25.52 32.24
N LEU A 333 73.02 24.43 32.07
CA LEU A 333 72.45 23.13 31.73
C LEU A 333 71.59 22.58 32.89
N ALA A 334 71.98 22.81 34.14
CA ALA A 334 71.19 22.43 35.31
C ALA A 334 69.87 23.21 35.37
N LEU A 335 69.90 24.53 35.13
CA LEU A 335 68.70 25.38 35.03
C LEU A 335 67.74 24.93 33.91
N ILE A 336 68.26 24.62 32.72
CA ILE A 336 67.45 24.16 31.59
C ILE A 336 66.78 22.82 31.90
N LYS A 337 67.48 21.89 32.57
CA LYS A 337 66.90 20.60 32.98
C LYS A 337 65.81 20.75 34.04
N LEU A 338 65.93 21.72 34.94
CA LEU A 338 64.91 22.00 35.96
C LEU A 338 63.65 22.65 35.38
N GLN A 339 63.78 23.38 34.26
CA GLN A 339 62.66 24.04 33.58
C GLN A 339 61.96 23.15 32.53
N GLY A 340 62.50 21.97 32.23
CA GLY A 340 62.01 21.07 31.18
C GLY A 340 61.04 19.96 31.62
N ASN A 341 60.47 20.04 32.83
CA ASN A 341 59.43 19.11 33.34
C ASN A 341 58.05 19.74 33.27
#